data_AF-A0AAU3LQX4-F1
#
_entry.id   AF-A0AAU3LQX4-F1
#
_cell.length_a   1.000
_cell.length_b   1.000
_cell.length_c   1.000
_cell.angle_alpha   90.00
_cell.angle_beta   90.00
_cell.angle_gamma   90.00
#
_symmetry.space_group_name_H-M   'P 1'
#
loop_
_entity.id
_entity.type
_entity.pdbx_description
1 polymer ?
#
loop_
_entity_poly.entity_id
_entity_poly.type
_entity_poly.pdbx_seq_one_letter_code
_entity_poly.pdbx_strand_id
1 'polypeptide(L)' 'MTARIRHQSPPNPDGCRWCGYDNPHGWQYLPGVGLHTWEQPTTAQRLARMKARRNARKDTR' A
#
# COMPACT_ATOMS: atom_id res chain seq x y z
N MET A 1 -11.51 11.07 -8.60
CA MET A 1 -10.52 10.06 -9.00
C MET A 1 -9.40 10.06 -7.96
N THR A 2 -9.31 9.05 -7.09
CA THR A 2 -8.25 8.98 -6.07
C THR A 2 -6.94 8.57 -6.74
N ALA A 3 -5.86 9.36 -6.60
CA ALA A 3 -4.57 8.96 -7.14
C ALA A 3 -4.04 7.75 -6.38
N ARG A 4 -3.44 6.80 -7.12
CA ARG A 4 -2.83 5.59 -6.56
C ARG A 4 -1.32 5.69 -6.78
N ILE A 5 -0.54 5.47 -5.73
CA ILE A 5 0.91 5.28 -5.87
C ILE A 5 1.16 3.95 -6.56
N ARG A 6 1.99 3.98 -7.61
CA ARG A 6 2.51 2.77 -8.24
C ARG A 6 3.76 2.34 -7.50
N HIS A 7 3.70 1.19 -6.83
CA HIS A 7 4.89 0.57 -6.25
C HIS A 7 5.53 -0.37 -7.28
N GLN A 8 6.87 -0.43 -7.28
CA GLN A 8 7.60 -1.37 -8.12
C GLN A 8 7.37 -2.82 -7.70
N SER A 9 7.17 -3.07 -6.41
CA SER A 9 6.83 -4.37 -5.85
C SER A 9 5.54 -4.27 -5.01
N PRO A 10 4.82 -5.38 -4.78
CA PRO A 10 3.63 -5.34 -3.95
C PRO A 10 3.96 -4.81 -2.54
N PRO A 11 3.29 -3.74 -2.08
CA PRO A 11 3.63 -3.08 -0.82
C PRO A 11 3.42 -4.01 0.37
N ASN A 12 4.01 -3.65 1.51
CA ASN A 12 3.80 -4.37 2.76
C ASN A 12 2.29 -4.49 3.03
N PRO A 13 1.78 -5.70 3.33
CA PRO A 13 0.38 -5.88 3.70
C PRO A 13 -0.09 -4.85 4.74
N ASP A 14 0.73 -4.58 5.76
CA ASP A 14 0.42 -3.71 6.89
C ASP A 14 0.88 -2.25 6.69
N GLY A 15 1.42 -1.92 5.52
CA GLY A 15 1.73 -0.54 5.16
C GLY A 15 0.49 0.35 5.12
N CYS A 16 0.67 1.66 5.18
CA CYS A 16 -0.38 2.65 5.25
C CYS A 16 -1.49 2.42 4.22
N ARG A 17 -2.72 2.69 4.63
CA ARG A 17 -3.92 2.64 3.80
C ARG A 17 -3.78 3.40 2.49
N TRP A 18 -3.13 4.56 2.51
CA TRP A 18 -3.10 5.50 1.39
C TRP A 18 -1.92 5.28 0.47
N CYS A 19 -0.71 5.24 1.03
CA CYS A 19 0.52 5.19 0.28
C CYS A 19 1.27 3.86 0.34
N GLY A 20 0.83 2.90 1.17
CA GLY A 20 1.46 1.59 1.26
C GLY A 20 2.84 1.54 1.93
N TYR A 21 3.34 2.68 2.45
CA TYR A 21 4.60 2.75 3.19
C TYR A 21 4.46 2.20 4.61
N ASP A 22 5.55 1.71 5.18
CA ASP A 22 5.56 1.08 6.50
C ASP A 22 5.24 2.05 7.64
N ASN A 23 4.86 1.48 8.79
CA ASN A 23 4.66 2.24 10.03
C ASN A 23 6.00 2.38 10.79
N PRO A 24 6.37 3.58 11.27
CA PRO A 24 5.78 4.87 10.96
C PRO A 24 6.29 5.43 9.63
N HIS A 25 5.41 6.14 8.93
CA HIS A 25 5.83 7.16 7.98
C HIS A 25 5.24 8.50 8.41
N GLY A 26 6.02 9.56 8.27
CA GLY A 26 5.60 10.91 8.60
C GLY A 26 4.46 11.42 7.71
N TRP A 27 4.22 12.73 7.76
CA TRP A 27 3.20 13.39 6.97
C TRP A 27 3.54 13.30 5.49
N GLN A 28 2.58 12.83 4.68
CA GLN A 28 2.72 12.70 3.24
C GLN A 28 1.51 13.26 2.51
N TYR A 29 1.73 13.82 1.33
CA TYR A 29 0.65 14.29 0.46
C TYR A 29 0.37 13.27 -0.65
N LEU A 30 -0.89 12.89 -0.81
CA LEU A 30 -1.34 12.04 -1.91
C LEU A 30 -2.52 12.70 -2.64
N PRO A 31 -2.46 12.92 -3.97
CA PRO A 31 -3.57 13.54 -4.68
C PRO A 31 -4.89 12.75 -4.52
N GLY A 32 -5.95 13.44 -4.13
CA GLY A 32 -7.27 12.83 -3.87
C GLY A 32 -7.48 12.24 -2.47
N VAL A 33 -6.43 12.20 -1.63
CA VAL A 33 -6.54 11.94 -0.19
C VAL A 33 -6.16 13.20 0.61
N GLY A 34 -5.21 13.98 0.08
CA GLY A 34 -4.65 15.13 0.76
C GLY A 34 -3.46 14.76 1.63
N LEU A 35 -3.17 15.65 2.59
CA LEU A 35 -2.13 15.46 3.57
C LEU A 35 -2.59 14.43 4.61
N HIS A 36 -1.81 13.37 4.81
CA HIS A 36 -2.16 12.27 5.70
C HIS A 36 -0.93 11.77 6.46
N THR A 37 -1.19 11.17 7.62
CA THR A 37 -0.22 10.37 8.38
C THR A 37 -0.44 8.89 8.11
N TRP A 38 0.38 8.02 8.72
CA TRP A 38 0.13 6.59 8.67
C TRP A 38 -1.29 6.27 9.18
N GLU A 39 -2.05 5.53 8.37
CA GLU A 39 -3.36 5.01 8.73
C GLU A 39 -3.39 3.50 8.47
N GLN A 40 -3.97 2.76 9.41
CA GLN A 40 -4.06 1.31 9.32
C GLN A 40 -4.77 0.87 8.03
N PRO A 41 -4.19 -0.07 7.26
CA PRO A 41 -4.84 -0.57 6.05
C PRO A 41 -6.09 -1.39 6.40
N THR A 42 -7.07 -1.34 5.50
CA THR A 42 -8.27 -2.18 5.61
C THR A 42 -7.92 -3.66 5.42
N THR A 43 -8.75 -4.55 5.98
CA THR A 43 -8.60 -6.01 5.79
C THR A 43 -8.63 -6.41 4.31
N ALA A 44 -9.46 -5.75 3.49
CA ALA A 44 -9.50 -5.97 2.05
C ALA A 44 -8.18 -5.59 1.36
N GLN A 45 -7.57 -4.46 1.74
CA GLN A 45 -6.27 -4.05 1.22
C GLN A 45 -5.16 -5.02 1.64
N ARG A 46 -5.13 -5.44 2.91
CA ARG A 46 -4.18 -6.46 3.40
C ARG A 46 -4.29 -7.74 2.58
N LEU A 47 -5.50 -8.25 2.38
CA LEU A 47 -5.74 -9.46 1.58
C LEU A 47 -5.26 -9.31 0.13
N ALA A 48 -5.58 -8.18 -0.52
CA ALA A 48 -5.14 -7.91 -1.88
C ALA A 48 -3.61 -7.86 -2.00
N ARG A 49 -2.92 -7.21 -1.05
CA ARG A 49 -1.45 -7.14 -1.02
C ARG A 49 -0.81 -8.51 -0.79
N MET A 50 -1.34 -9.31 0.13
CA MET A 50 -0.86 -10.69 0.35
C MET A 50 -1.01 -11.55 -0.92
N LYS A 51 -2.14 -11.44 -1.63
CA LYS A 51 -2.35 -12.14 -2.91
C LYS A 51 -1.36 -11.68 -3.97
N ALA A 52 -1.15 -10.37 -4.13
CA ALA A 52 -0.19 -9.80 -5.06
C ALA A 52 1.25 -10.30 -4.79
N ARG A 53 1.67 -10.31 -3.52
CA ARG A 53 2.97 -10.86 -3.09
C ARG A 53 3.10 -12.35 -3.42
N ARG A 54 2.04 -13.14 -3.21
CA ARG A 54 2.04 -14.57 -3.57
C ARG A 54 2.20 -14.76 -5.08
N ASN A 55 1.52 -13.97 -5.90
CA ASN A 55 1.60 -14.07 -7.35
C ASN A 55 2.97 -13.65 -7.88
N ALA A 56 3.56 -12.58 -7.35
CA ALA A 56 4.91 -12.14 -7.72
C ALA A 56 5.98 -13.24 -7.51
N ARG A 57 5.85 -14.04 -6.42
CA ARG A 57 6.75 -15.18 -6.19
C ARG A 57 6.57 -16.33 -7.18
N LYS A 58 5.38 -16.48 -7.76
CA LYS A 58 5.12 -17.52 -8.78
C LYS A 58 5.71 -17.12 -10.12
N ASP A 59 5.67 -15.84 -10.46
CA ASP A 59 6.18 -15.31 -11.73
C ASP A 59 7.71 -15.42 -11.85
N THR A 60 8.43 -15.36 -10.72
CA THR A 60 9.90 -15.55 -10.70
C THR A 60 10.35 -17.01 -10.91
N ARG A 61 9.44 -17.98 -10.95
CA ARG A 61 9.74 -19.41 -11.09
C ARG A 61 9.38 -19.92 -12.47
#